data_AF-A0A1B6I423-F1
#
_entry.id   AF-A0A1B6I423-F1
#
_cell.length_a   1.000
_cell.length_b   1.000
_cell.length_c   1.000
_cell.angle_alpha   90.00
_cell.angle_beta   90.00
_cell.angle_gamma   90.00
#
_symmetry.space_group_name_H-M   'P 1'
#
loop_
_entity.id
_entity.type
_entity.pdbx_description
1 polymer ?
#
loop_
_entity_poly.entity_id
_entity_poly.type
_entity_poly.pdbx_seq_one_letter_code
_entity_poly.pdbx_strand_id
1 'polypeptide(L)'
;IKEVLKRASIDASQVSEVVFGQALTAGEGQNPARQASIKAGLPYTVPAYLVNMLCGSGLKAVVVGCQSLQLGNTSVCVCGGQESMSQAPHFTHLRSGVKMGNTT
;
A
#
# COMPACT_ATOMS: atom_id res chain seq x y z
N ILE A 1 -1.61 -6.23 8.99
CA ILE A 1 -1.54 -7.48 8.18
C ILE A 1 -1.37 -8.71 9.06
N LYS A 2 -0.26 -8.88 9.80
CA LYS A 2 -0.03 -10.06 10.66
C LYS A 2 -1.22 -10.41 11.58
N GLU A 3 -1.74 -9.42 12.28
CA GLU A 3 -2.86 -9.62 13.22
C GLU A 3 -4.19 -9.97 12.50
N VAL A 4 -4.46 -9.43 11.31
CA VAL A 4 -5.71 -9.76 10.59
C VAL A 4 -5.68 -11.19 10.07
N LEU A 5 -4.52 -11.67 9.59
CA LEU A 5 -4.35 -13.09 9.20
C LEU A 5 -4.55 -14.03 10.38
N LYS A 6 -3.99 -13.68 11.55
CA LYS A 6 -4.19 -14.43 12.80
C LYS A 6 -5.67 -14.50 13.17
N ARG A 7 -6.39 -13.37 13.15
CA ARG A 7 -7.83 -13.32 13.46
C ARG A 7 -8.68 -14.11 12.46
N ALA A 8 -8.29 -14.11 11.19
CA ALA A 8 -8.96 -14.86 10.13
C ALA A 8 -8.59 -16.35 10.12
N SER A 9 -7.59 -16.78 10.91
CA SER A 9 -7.03 -18.14 10.88
C SER A 9 -6.56 -18.57 9.48
N ILE A 10 -5.92 -17.64 8.76
CA ILE A 10 -5.39 -17.84 7.41
C ILE A 10 -3.86 -17.86 7.45
N ASP A 11 -3.26 -18.86 6.80
CA ASP A 11 -1.81 -18.92 6.66
C ASP A 11 -1.31 -17.89 5.63
N ALA A 12 -0.15 -17.29 5.88
CA ALA A 12 0.44 -16.30 4.98
C ALA A 12 0.70 -16.85 3.56
N SER A 13 0.93 -18.16 3.42
CA SER A 13 1.12 -18.83 2.12
C SER A 13 -0.15 -18.92 1.28
N GLN A 14 -1.33 -18.74 1.88
CA GLN A 14 -2.61 -18.78 1.19
C GLN A 14 -2.97 -17.43 0.57
N VAL A 15 -2.32 -16.34 1.01
CA VAL A 15 -2.57 -15.00 0.49
C VAL A 15 -2.10 -14.92 -0.96
N SER A 16 -3.03 -14.57 -1.84
CA SER A 16 -2.79 -14.41 -3.28
C SER A 16 -2.39 -12.98 -3.63
N GLU A 17 -2.82 -11.98 -2.86
CA GLU A 17 -2.61 -10.57 -3.19
C GLU A 17 -2.75 -9.65 -1.97
N VAL A 18 -2.07 -8.50 -1.98
CA VAL A 18 -2.25 -7.41 -1.01
C VAL A 18 -2.55 -6.09 -1.72
N VAL A 19 -3.68 -5.46 -1.39
CA VAL A 19 -4.08 -4.18 -1.97
C VAL A 19 -4.29 -3.17 -0.86
N PHE A 20 -3.43 -2.16 -0.77
CA PHE A 20 -3.49 -1.17 0.31
C PHE A 20 -3.73 0.23 -0.24
N GLY A 21 -4.54 1.01 0.47
CA GLY A 21 -4.70 2.43 0.25
C GLY A 21 -3.64 3.26 0.99
N GLN A 22 -3.04 4.25 0.32
CA GLN A 22 -2.17 5.25 0.95
C GLN A 22 -2.11 6.51 0.08
N ALA A 23 -2.29 7.69 0.69
CA ALA A 23 -2.27 8.96 -0.03
C ALA A 23 -0.86 9.58 -0.05
N LEU A 24 -0.17 9.60 1.10
CA LEU A 24 1.16 10.21 1.22
C LEU A 24 2.25 9.15 1.06
N THR A 25 2.76 9.00 -0.16
CA THR A 25 3.81 8.02 -0.51
C THR A 25 5.19 8.65 -0.71
N ALA A 26 5.28 9.99 -0.62
CA ALA A 26 6.53 10.70 -0.79
C ALA A 26 7.55 10.27 0.27
N GLY A 27 8.76 9.89 -0.15
CA GLY A 27 9.84 9.49 0.76
C GLY A 27 9.71 8.08 1.36
N GLU A 28 8.60 7.38 1.14
CA GLU A 28 8.35 6.04 1.72
C GLU A 28 9.08 4.90 0.98
N GLY A 29 9.75 5.21 -0.13
CA GLY A 29 10.46 4.24 -0.97
C GLY A 29 9.55 3.50 -1.96
N GLN A 30 10.06 2.38 -2.49
CA GLN A 30 9.32 1.62 -3.50
C GLN A 30 8.16 0.86 -2.87
N ASN A 31 6.95 1.13 -3.34
CA ASN A 31 5.72 0.40 -3.01
C ASN A 31 5.54 0.07 -1.51
N PRO A 32 5.11 1.05 -0.69
CA PRO A 32 4.83 0.86 0.74
C PRO A 32 3.89 -0.30 1.09
N ALA A 33 2.93 -0.68 0.24
CA ALA A 33 2.11 -1.88 0.44
C ALA A 33 2.95 -3.15 0.41
N ARG A 34 3.89 -3.23 -0.53
CA ARG A 34 4.84 -4.34 -0.64
C ARG A 34 5.78 -4.40 0.57
N GLN A 35 6.27 -3.27 1.03
CA GLN A 35 7.08 -3.21 2.25
C GLN A 35 6.29 -3.70 3.47
N ALA A 36 5.04 -3.27 3.63
CA ALA A 36 4.18 -3.72 4.72
C ALA A 36 3.89 -5.23 4.63
N SER A 37 3.65 -5.76 3.43
CA SER A 37 3.44 -7.19 3.16
C SER A 37 4.65 -8.04 3.59
N ILE A 38 5.86 -7.66 3.16
CA ILE A 38 7.10 -8.36 3.53
C ILE A 38 7.35 -8.26 5.05
N LYS A 39 7.22 -7.06 5.62
CA LYS A 39 7.40 -6.85 7.08
C LYS A 39 6.38 -7.63 7.92
N ALA A 40 5.22 -7.97 7.35
CA ALA A 40 4.22 -8.81 8.00
C ALA A 40 4.46 -10.31 7.87
N GLY A 41 5.49 -10.73 7.11
CA GLY A 41 5.89 -12.12 6.93
C GLY A 41 5.21 -12.84 5.75
N LEU A 42 4.61 -12.11 4.81
CA LEU A 42 4.05 -12.73 3.60
C LEU A 42 5.17 -13.17 2.64
N PRO A 43 4.98 -14.27 1.88
CA PRO A 43 5.96 -14.73 0.91
C PRO A 43 6.33 -13.68 -0.13
N TYR A 44 7.56 -13.76 -0.65
CA TYR A 44 8.02 -12.81 -1.67
C TYR A 44 7.25 -12.93 -3.00
N THR A 45 6.64 -14.08 -3.24
CA THR A 45 5.81 -14.36 -4.42
C THR A 45 4.46 -13.65 -4.39
N VAL A 46 3.98 -13.18 -3.22
CA VAL A 46 2.67 -12.52 -3.11
C VAL A 46 2.75 -11.09 -3.67
N PRO A 47 2.06 -10.77 -4.78
CA PRO A 47 2.00 -9.41 -5.30
C PRO A 47 1.35 -8.46 -4.29
N ALA A 48 1.84 -7.21 -4.27
CA ALA A 48 1.26 -6.16 -3.46
C ALA A 48 1.32 -4.83 -4.21
N TYR A 49 0.27 -4.03 -4.14
CA TYR A 49 0.25 -2.70 -4.76
C TYR A 49 -0.60 -1.70 -3.97
N LEU A 50 -0.42 -0.44 -4.35
CA LEU A 50 -1.11 0.69 -3.75
C LEU A 50 -2.25 1.20 -4.61
N VAL A 51 -3.28 1.69 -3.93
CA VAL A 51 -4.34 2.50 -4.52
C VAL A 51 -4.29 3.88 -3.86
N ASN A 52 -4.32 4.94 -4.65
CA ASN A 52 -4.46 6.31 -4.15
C ASN A 52 -5.74 6.93 -4.69
N MET A 53 -6.72 7.08 -3.80
CA MET A 53 -7.98 7.79 -3.98
C MET A 53 -8.22 8.71 -2.77
N LEU A 54 -7.17 9.41 -2.33
CA LEU A 54 -7.18 10.28 -1.13
C LEU A 54 -7.80 9.54 0.07
N CYS A 55 -8.73 10.18 0.79
CA CYS A 55 -9.42 9.60 1.94
C CYS A 55 -10.15 8.28 1.62
N GLY A 56 -10.55 8.08 0.36
CA GLY A 56 -11.23 6.87 -0.10
C GLY A 56 -10.30 5.69 -0.39
N SER A 57 -8.97 5.86 -0.31
CA SER A 57 -7.99 4.84 -0.74
C SER A 57 -8.18 3.47 -0.07
N GLY A 58 -8.38 3.46 1.25
CA GLY A 58 -8.54 2.22 2.00
C GLY A 58 -9.80 1.44 1.61
N LEU A 59 -10.92 2.14 1.41
CA LEU A 59 -12.16 1.51 0.95
C LEU A 59 -12.08 1.09 -0.52
N LYS A 60 -11.43 1.91 -1.37
CA LYS A 60 -11.22 1.55 -2.77
C LYS A 60 -10.37 0.29 -2.91
N ALA A 61 -9.37 0.10 -2.04
CA ALA A 61 -8.59 -1.13 -1.99
C ALA A 61 -9.47 -2.37 -1.74
N VAL A 62 -10.42 -2.28 -0.80
CA VAL A 62 -11.41 -3.35 -0.55
C VAL A 62 -12.28 -3.60 -1.78
N VAL A 63 -12.80 -2.55 -2.43
CA VAL A 63 -13.61 -2.68 -3.66
C VAL A 63 -12.82 -3.40 -4.76
N VAL A 64 -11.57 -3.01 -4.99
CA VAL A 64 -10.72 -3.64 -6.02
C VAL A 64 -10.41 -5.09 -5.67
N GLY A 65 -10.10 -5.41 -4.41
CA GLY A 65 -9.89 -6.79 -3.96
C GLY A 65 -11.14 -7.66 -4.12
N CYS A 66 -12.32 -7.15 -3.78
CA CYS A 66 -13.59 -7.83 -4.02
C CYS A 66 -13.85 -8.07 -5.52
N GLN A 67 -13.55 -7.11 -6.38
CA GLN A 67 -13.66 -7.28 -7.83
C GLN A 67 -12.71 -8.37 -8.35
N SER A 68 -11.46 -8.39 -7.86
CA SER A 68 -10.48 -9.43 -8.20
C SER A 68 -10.97 -10.82 -7.79
N LEU A 69 -11.58 -10.95 -6.61
CA LEU A 69 -12.20 -12.20 -6.13
C LEU A 69 -13.37 -12.62 -7.01
N GLN A 70 -14.27 -11.69 -7.35
CA GLN A 70 -15.45 -11.96 -8.20
C GLN A 70 -15.08 -12.39 -9.62
N LEU A 71 -13.98 -11.84 -10.16
CA LEU A 71 -13.45 -12.19 -11.48
C LEU A 71 -12.65 -13.51 -11.47
N GLY A 72 -12.39 -14.09 -10.30
CA GLY A 72 -11.60 -15.32 -10.16
C GLY A 72 -10.09 -15.12 -10.33
N ASN A 73 -9.60 -13.88 -10.28
CA ASN A 73 -8.17 -13.56 -10.43
C ASN A 73 -7.37 -13.80 -9.15
N THR A 74 -8.03 -13.73 -7.99
CA THR A 74 -7.43 -13.94 -6.67
C THR A 74 -8.36 -14.79 -5.82
N SER A 75 -7.83 -15.51 -4.83
CA SER A 75 -8.64 -16.36 -3.93
C SER A 75 -8.64 -15.85 -2.48
N VAL A 76 -7.52 -15.30 -2.02
CA VAL A 76 -7.38 -14.67 -0.70
C VAL A 76 -6.64 -13.35 -0.88
N CYS A 77 -7.33 -12.24 -0.64
CA CYS A 77 -6.77 -10.90 -0.79
C CYS A 77 -6.77 -10.16 0.54
N VAL A 78 -5.63 -9.56 0.91
CA VAL A 78 -5.53 -8.69 2.10
C VAL A 78 -5.72 -7.24 1.66
N CYS A 79 -6.86 -6.67 2.02
CA CYS A 79 -7.22 -5.29 1.69
C CYS A 79 -7.16 -4.37 2.91
N GLY A 80 -6.92 -3.08 2.68
CA GLY A 80 -6.98 -2.07 3.74
C GLY A 80 -6.32 -0.76 3.36
N GLY A 81 -5.83 -0.02 4.34
CA GLY A 81 -5.03 1.18 4.13
C GLY A 81 -4.05 1.44 5.26
N GLN A 82 -3.05 2.27 4.97
CA GLN A 82 -2.04 2.72 5.93
C GLN A 82 -1.73 4.19 5.64
N GLU A 83 -1.43 4.98 6.67
CA GLU A 83 -1.07 6.39 6.52
C GLU A 83 -0.29 6.86 7.75
N SER A 84 0.62 7.81 7.57
CA SER A 84 1.27 8.52 8.67
C SER A 84 1.40 10.01 8.34
N MET A 85 0.38 10.78 8.70
CA MET A 85 0.38 12.23 8.44
C MET A 85 1.51 12.96 9.19
N SER A 86 1.90 12.46 10.37
CA SER A 86 2.98 13.03 11.17
C SER A 86 4.37 12.86 10.52
N GLN A 87 4.54 11.89 9.63
CA GLN A 87 5.81 11.61 8.95
C GLN A 87 5.84 12.16 7.51
N ALA A 88 4.80 12.90 7.10
CA ALA A 88 4.76 13.50 5.78
C ALA A 88 5.94 14.47 5.57
N PRO A 89 6.78 14.28 4.54
CA PRO A 89 7.93 15.14 4.32
C PRO A 89 7.51 16.47 3.68
N HIS A 90 8.35 17.49 3.87
CA HIS A 90 8.35 18.65 2.98
C HIS A 90 8.99 18.25 1.64
N PHE A 91 8.59 18.89 0.54
CA PHE A 91 9.17 18.64 -0.79
C PHE A 91 9.60 19.95 -1.46
N THR A 92 10.59 19.86 -2.33
CA THR A 92 10.96 20.92 -3.28
C THR A 92 11.47 20.31 -4.58
N HIS A 93 11.29 20.99 -5.71
CA HIS A 93 11.70 20.50 -7.03
C HIS A 93 13.14 20.94 -7.36
N LEU A 94 14.13 20.09 -7.05
CA LEU A 94 15.56 20.40 -7.23
C LEU A 94 16.25 19.68 -8.40
N ARG A 95 15.55 18.83 -9.17
CA ARG A 95 16.18 18.05 -10.25
C ARG A 95 16.93 18.93 -11.28
N SER A 96 16.37 20.08 -11.62
CA SER A 96 16.97 21.02 -12.59
C SER A 96 17.80 22.14 -11.91
N GLY A 97 17.92 22.11 -10.59
CA GLY A 97 18.50 23.20 -9.79
C GLY A 97 17.63 24.46 -9.74
N VAL A 98 17.88 25.32 -8.77
CA VAL A 98 17.32 26.68 -8.71
C VAL A 98 18.48 27.66 -8.74
N LYS A 99 18.51 28.54 -9.76
CA LYS A 99 19.67 29.40 -10.04
C LYS A 99 19.85 30.52 -8.99
N MET A 100 18.77 31.17 -8.58
CA MET A 100 18.77 32.23 -7.56
C MET A 100 17.34 32.44 -7.05
N GLY A 101 17.18 32.80 -5.77
CA GLY A 101 15.88 33.06 -5.14
C GLY A 101 15.31 31.87 -4.37
N ASN A 102 14.09 32.03 -3.86
CA ASN A 102 13.44 31.04 -3.01
C ASN A 102 13.05 29.77 -3.79
N THR A 103 13.14 28.62 -3.12
CA THR A 103 12.70 27.30 -3.62
C THR A 103 11.43 26.79 -2.92
N THR A 104 10.77 27.72 -2.23
CA THR A 104 9.64 27.55 -1.32
C THR A 104 8.38 28.15 -1.94
#